data_AF-A0A957UFB5-F1
#
_entry.id   AF-A0A957UFB5-F1
#
_cell.length_a   1.000
_cell.length_b   1.000
_cell.length_c   1.000
_cell.angle_alpha   90.00
_cell.angle_beta   90.00
_cell.angle_gamma   90.00
#
_symmetry.space_group_name_H-M   'P 1'
#
loop_
_entity.id
_entity.type
_entity.pdbx_description
1 polymer ?
#
loop_
_entity_poly.entity_id
_entity_poly.type
_entity_poly.pdbx_seq_one_letter_code
_entity_poly.pdbx_strand_id
1 'polypeptide(L)'
;HWVETYALVADELGEERRARWQAGLTLAYDGIAAQLANGRVHNIPTWDGMATYRAGQLFDRADWRAAGEAMIHLAVKEQMPGGYWLEHHGPTPSYNTVYVHAIGLYYYFSGDDSVLPALERATDFHIRYTYPDGRLVETIDGRVKYHDRVNVHGWSAFSLFPQGRRYVNFLFDHWLADRRAHPLPHLTYNQTTGGPKIASGEYGLSARLAPLLQHYDGPNGQTDEESIPQEQPVYRIHDPEHAILHRKDGWFVCLSGVVTPVVESRWGQDRQSYLSIWHEETGLLVGGGNAKDQPQLSTFAVGAGETLRYIPTTAHLATEADKDQVTLGYDTTTCTVEVSIENAQQILITFSGPAESTSALGQLPLKVNPGTPLQSATGASYPTEQTKLDLDADTVGGWLQHGRWRIHMPPESRLLWPVAPFNPYAADGAGPLEEAAAVLVAPLGAAPVTVTLEIVAA
;
A
#
# COMPACT_ATOMS: atom_id res chain seq x y z
N HIS A 1 -13.68 10.68 15.81
CA HIS A 1 -14.40 11.85 15.26
C HIS A 1 -15.50 12.38 16.18
N TRP A 2 -16.52 11.60 16.56
CA TRP A 2 -17.64 12.12 17.38
C TRP A 2 -17.24 12.67 18.76
N VAL A 3 -16.33 12.00 19.47
CA VAL A 3 -15.83 12.47 20.78
C VAL A 3 -15.11 13.80 20.67
N GLU A 4 -14.17 13.94 19.73
CA GLU A 4 -13.48 15.20 19.50
C GLU A 4 -14.42 16.30 19.00
N THR A 5 -15.42 15.95 18.18
CA THR A 5 -16.45 16.92 17.77
C THR A 5 -17.19 17.43 19.01
N TYR A 6 -17.63 16.53 19.89
CA TYR A 6 -18.27 16.91 21.14
C TYR A 6 -17.35 17.77 22.01
N ALA A 7 -16.07 17.41 22.16
CA ALA A 7 -15.10 18.19 22.92
C ALA A 7 -14.96 19.64 22.42
N LEU A 8 -15.02 19.85 21.10
CA LEU A 8 -14.92 21.16 20.49
C LEU A 8 -16.20 22.01 20.61
N VAL A 9 -17.38 21.39 20.60
CA VAL A 9 -18.65 22.13 20.53
C VAL A 9 -19.45 22.10 21.84
N ALA A 10 -19.05 21.29 22.84
CA ALA A 10 -19.86 21.01 24.03
C ALA A 10 -20.33 22.28 24.77
N ASP A 11 -19.50 23.31 24.82
CA ASP A 11 -19.83 24.56 25.52
C ASP A 11 -20.72 25.50 24.69
N GLU A 12 -20.82 25.27 23.38
CA GLU A 12 -21.75 25.93 22.46
C GLU A 12 -23.10 25.21 22.35
N LEU A 13 -23.20 24.00 22.91
CA LEU A 13 -24.46 23.25 22.93
C LEU A 13 -25.34 23.74 24.08
N GLY A 14 -26.59 24.10 23.77
CA GLY A 14 -27.63 24.25 24.79
C GLY A 14 -27.83 22.96 25.60
N GLU A 15 -28.30 23.10 26.84
CA GLU A 15 -28.38 22.03 27.85
C GLU A 15 -29.01 20.73 27.33
N GLU A 16 -30.18 20.80 26.69
CA GLU A 16 -30.89 19.63 26.16
C GLU A 16 -30.05 18.88 25.11
N ARG A 17 -29.42 19.62 24.20
CA ARG A 17 -28.60 19.03 23.13
C ARG A 17 -27.33 18.42 23.71
N ARG A 18 -26.69 19.09 24.66
CA ARG A 18 -25.51 18.59 25.38
C ARG A 18 -25.84 17.26 26.09
N ALA A 19 -26.95 17.22 26.83
CA ALA A 19 -27.41 16.01 27.51
C ALA A 19 -27.64 14.83 26.54
N ARG A 20 -28.25 15.08 25.38
CA ARG A 20 -28.46 14.04 24.35
C ARG A 20 -27.14 13.52 23.78
N TRP A 21 -26.18 14.39 23.50
CA TRP A 21 -24.84 13.99 23.06
C TRP A 21 -24.13 13.15 24.12
N GLN A 22 -24.15 13.59 25.37
CA GLN A 22 -23.57 12.86 26.49
C GLN A 22 -24.20 11.47 26.61
N ALA A 23 -25.52 11.35 26.63
CA ALA A 23 -26.20 10.06 26.71
C ALA A 23 -25.82 9.11 25.57
N GLY A 24 -25.75 9.61 24.33
CA GLY A 24 -25.36 8.81 23.17
C GLY A 24 -23.90 8.36 23.21
N LEU A 25 -22.98 9.25 23.59
CA LEU A 25 -21.56 8.93 23.74
C LEU A 25 -21.32 7.96 24.90
N THR A 26 -22.00 8.15 26.04
CA THR A 26 -21.92 7.21 27.17
C THR A 26 -22.40 5.83 26.76
N LEU A 27 -23.55 5.72 26.10
CA LEU A 27 -24.05 4.42 25.60
C LEU A 27 -23.04 3.75 24.66
N ALA A 28 -22.44 4.51 23.75
CA ALA A 28 -21.44 3.98 22.82
C ALA A 28 -20.18 3.50 23.54
N TYR A 29 -19.57 4.32 24.41
CA TYR A 29 -18.30 3.98 25.05
C TYR A 29 -18.41 2.97 26.19
N ASP A 30 -19.56 2.87 26.87
CA ASP A 30 -19.81 1.73 27.75
C ASP A 30 -19.79 0.41 26.97
N GLY A 31 -20.41 0.38 25.79
CA GLY A 31 -20.41 -0.78 24.89
C GLY A 31 -19.02 -1.11 24.34
N ILE A 32 -18.29 -0.10 23.84
CA ILE A 32 -16.94 -0.27 23.29
C ILE A 32 -15.97 -0.72 24.39
N ALA A 33 -15.97 -0.08 25.56
CA ALA A 33 -15.10 -0.47 26.67
C ALA A 33 -15.33 -1.93 27.11
N ALA A 34 -16.60 -2.38 27.15
CA ALA A 34 -16.93 -3.77 27.44
C ALA A 34 -16.42 -4.75 26.37
N GLN A 35 -16.43 -4.36 25.09
CA GLN A 35 -15.88 -5.17 24.00
C GLN A 35 -14.35 -5.26 24.06
N LEU A 36 -13.67 -4.16 24.40
CA LEU A 36 -12.21 -4.12 24.51
C LEU A 36 -11.68 -5.09 25.57
N ALA A 37 -12.42 -5.34 26.65
CA ALA A 37 -12.03 -6.28 27.70
C ALA A 37 -11.76 -7.71 27.18
N ASN A 38 -12.36 -8.09 26.06
CA ASN A 38 -12.14 -9.38 25.38
C ASN A 38 -11.59 -9.20 23.95
N GLY A 39 -11.11 -8.00 23.63
CA GLY A 39 -10.58 -7.66 22.32
C GLY A 39 -9.25 -8.35 22.05
N ARG A 40 -8.97 -8.59 20.77
CA ARG A 40 -7.64 -8.98 20.27
C ARG A 40 -7.04 -7.83 19.50
N VAL A 41 -5.72 -7.81 19.36
CA VAL A 41 -5.05 -6.78 18.53
C VAL A 41 -5.53 -6.90 17.10
N HIS A 42 -6.06 -5.79 16.62
CA HIS A 42 -6.44 -5.53 15.24
C HIS A 42 -6.62 -3.99 15.12
N ASN A 43 -6.66 -3.46 13.89
CA ASN A 43 -6.71 -2.01 13.68
C ASN A 43 -7.94 -1.36 14.33
N ILE A 44 -9.11 -2.01 14.22
CA ILE A 44 -10.37 -1.54 14.84
C ILE A 44 -10.26 -1.48 16.38
N PRO A 45 -9.99 -2.57 17.13
CA PRO A 45 -9.81 -2.51 18.58
C PRO A 45 -8.74 -1.51 19.03
N THR A 46 -7.63 -1.37 18.29
CA THR A 46 -6.58 -0.40 18.62
C THR A 46 -7.10 1.04 18.52
N TRP A 47 -7.83 1.35 17.44
CA TRP A 47 -8.49 2.65 17.26
C TRP A 47 -9.54 2.91 18.35
N ASP A 48 -10.35 1.89 18.66
CA ASP A 48 -11.37 1.95 19.70
C ASP A 48 -10.73 2.14 21.09
N GLY A 49 -9.58 1.52 21.35
CA GLY A 49 -8.79 1.71 22.57
C GLY A 49 -8.38 3.16 22.77
N MET A 50 -7.77 3.78 21.75
CA MET A 50 -7.42 5.20 21.77
C MET A 50 -8.66 6.08 22.00
N ALA A 51 -9.74 5.83 21.26
CA ALA A 51 -10.95 6.63 21.35
C ALA A 51 -11.63 6.51 22.73
N THR A 52 -11.61 5.31 23.31
CA THR A 52 -12.18 5.00 24.64
C THR A 52 -11.37 5.65 25.74
N TYR A 53 -10.03 5.64 25.64
CA TYR A 53 -9.17 6.38 26.58
C TYR A 53 -9.51 7.87 26.55
N ARG A 54 -9.59 8.45 25.36
CA ARG A 54 -9.92 9.87 25.17
C ARG A 54 -11.31 10.22 25.69
N ALA A 55 -12.31 9.40 25.42
CA ALA A 55 -13.65 9.55 26.00
C ALA A 55 -13.59 9.50 27.54
N GLY A 56 -12.80 8.58 28.10
CA GLY A 56 -12.61 8.46 29.54
C GLY A 56 -12.04 9.72 30.20
N GLN A 57 -11.16 10.46 29.51
CA GLN A 57 -10.68 11.77 29.99
C GLN A 57 -11.80 12.82 30.00
N LEU A 58 -12.57 12.92 28.91
CA LEU A 58 -13.59 13.97 28.74
C LEU A 58 -14.83 13.78 29.64
N PHE A 59 -15.12 12.53 30.01
CA PHE A 59 -16.27 12.16 30.86
C PHE A 59 -15.86 11.77 32.28
N ASP A 60 -14.58 11.91 32.63
CA ASP A 60 -14.00 11.49 33.92
C ASP A 60 -14.32 10.03 34.30
N ARG A 61 -14.23 9.11 33.34
CA ARG A 61 -14.47 7.67 33.49
C ARG A 61 -13.14 6.91 33.57
N ALA A 62 -12.73 6.58 34.79
CA ALA A 62 -11.48 5.85 35.05
C ALA A 62 -11.47 4.44 34.46
N ASP A 63 -12.62 3.77 34.43
CA ASP A 63 -12.81 2.45 33.83
C ASP A 63 -12.62 2.47 32.31
N TRP A 64 -13.12 3.50 31.62
CA TRP A 64 -12.87 3.68 30.19
C TRP A 64 -11.39 3.97 29.89
N ARG A 65 -10.74 4.81 30.70
CA ARG A 65 -9.30 5.06 30.57
C ARG A 65 -8.50 3.76 30.69
N ALA A 66 -8.77 2.97 31.73
CA ALA A 66 -8.08 1.69 31.93
C ALA A 66 -8.31 0.69 30.77
N ALA A 67 -9.54 0.60 30.24
CA ALA A 67 -9.84 -0.28 29.11
C ALA A 67 -9.10 0.16 27.83
N GLY A 68 -9.07 1.46 27.54
CA GLY A 68 -8.37 2.00 26.39
C GLY A 68 -6.85 1.82 26.47
N GLU A 69 -6.26 2.15 27.62
CA GLU A 69 -4.83 1.97 27.90
C GLU A 69 -4.40 0.51 27.75
N ALA A 70 -5.15 -0.43 28.33
CA ALA A 70 -4.85 -1.86 28.24
C ALA A 70 -4.81 -2.36 26.79
N MET A 71 -5.75 -1.91 25.95
CA MET A 71 -5.75 -2.27 24.52
C MET A 71 -4.56 -1.65 23.76
N ILE A 72 -4.20 -0.40 24.05
CA ILE A 72 -3.04 0.24 23.42
C ILE A 72 -1.74 -0.47 23.82
N HIS A 73 -1.54 -0.78 25.10
CA HIS A 73 -0.37 -1.51 25.57
C HIS A 73 -0.29 -2.92 24.97
N LEU A 74 -1.43 -3.59 24.81
CA LEU A 74 -1.48 -4.88 24.12
C LEU A 74 -1.09 -4.74 22.64
N ALA A 75 -1.58 -3.71 21.94
CA ALA A 75 -1.17 -3.43 20.56
C ALA A 75 0.33 -3.13 20.46
N VAL A 76 0.89 -2.31 21.35
CA VAL A 76 2.34 -2.02 21.42
C VAL A 76 3.14 -3.30 21.62
N LYS A 77 2.68 -4.20 22.50
CA LYS A 77 3.34 -5.49 22.78
C LYS A 77 3.33 -6.44 21.59
N GLU A 78 2.27 -6.44 20.78
CA GLU A 78 2.12 -7.34 19.63
C GLU A 78 2.70 -6.78 18.32
N GLN A 79 3.31 -5.58 18.35
CA GLN A 79 4.00 -5.05 17.17
C GLN A 79 5.18 -5.97 16.78
N MET A 80 5.29 -6.27 15.49
CA MET A 80 6.41 -7.02 14.94
C MET A 80 7.71 -6.21 15.05
N PRO A 81 8.88 -6.86 15.20
CA PRO A 81 10.17 -6.17 15.30
C PRO A 81 10.45 -5.19 14.14
N GLY A 82 9.95 -5.49 12.94
CA GLY A 82 10.05 -4.62 11.76
C GLY A 82 9.24 -3.33 11.81
N GLY A 83 8.48 -3.05 12.88
CA GLY A 83 7.72 -1.81 13.06
C GLY A 83 6.31 -1.84 12.49
N TYR A 84 5.73 -3.04 12.32
CA TYR A 84 4.38 -3.18 11.78
C TYR A 84 3.51 -4.15 12.58
N TRP A 85 2.20 -4.13 12.34
CA TRP A 85 1.26 -5.11 12.89
C TRP A 85 0.80 -6.08 11.81
N LEU A 86 0.62 -7.35 12.19
CA LEU A 86 0.15 -8.37 11.28
C LEU A 86 -1.30 -8.08 10.87
N GLU A 87 -1.50 -7.89 9.57
CA GLU A 87 -2.81 -7.93 8.94
C GLU A 87 -2.87 -9.21 8.11
N HIS A 88 -3.60 -10.19 8.65
CA HIS A 88 -3.52 -11.59 8.26
C HIS A 88 -2.13 -12.19 8.55
N HIS A 89 -1.31 -12.42 7.52
CA HIS A 89 -0.07 -13.19 7.63
C HIS A 89 1.21 -12.34 7.49
N GLY A 90 1.13 -11.02 7.38
CA GLY A 90 2.30 -10.18 7.12
C GLY A 90 2.03 -8.68 7.17
N PRO A 91 3.00 -7.85 6.72
CA PRO A 91 2.85 -6.41 6.73
C PRO A 91 1.74 -5.95 5.78
N THR A 92 1.19 -4.78 6.11
CA THR A 92 0.21 -4.06 5.29
C THR A 92 0.45 -2.58 5.52
N PRO A 93 1.32 -1.92 4.72
CA PRO A 93 1.69 -0.53 4.92
C PRO A 93 0.49 0.39 5.10
N SER A 94 -0.56 0.22 4.30
CA SER A 94 -1.76 1.05 4.41
C SER A 94 -2.43 0.96 5.80
N TYR A 95 -2.76 -0.24 6.28
CA TYR A 95 -3.41 -0.45 7.57
C TYR A 95 -2.48 -0.25 8.76
N ASN A 96 -1.16 -0.39 8.57
CA ASN A 96 -0.18 -0.06 9.59
C ASN A 96 -0.35 1.38 10.09
N THR A 97 -0.66 2.31 9.17
CA THR A 97 -0.92 3.71 9.52
C THR A 97 -2.11 3.88 10.47
N VAL A 98 -3.08 2.97 10.51
CA VAL A 98 -4.23 3.04 11.42
C VAL A 98 -3.79 2.81 12.87
N TYR A 99 -2.93 1.82 13.10
CA TYR A 99 -2.33 1.58 14.42
C TYR A 99 -1.46 2.75 14.84
N VAL A 100 -0.58 3.22 13.95
CA VAL A 100 0.30 4.36 14.21
C VAL A 100 -0.50 5.60 14.59
N HIS A 101 -1.56 5.90 13.84
CA HIS A 101 -2.43 7.04 14.11
C HIS A 101 -3.10 6.90 15.49
N ALA A 102 -3.64 5.72 15.81
CA ALA A 102 -4.29 5.48 17.10
C ALA A 102 -3.31 5.60 18.28
N ILE A 103 -2.15 4.95 18.19
CA ILE A 103 -1.15 4.95 19.27
C ILE A 103 -0.53 6.34 19.44
N GLY A 104 -0.27 7.07 18.35
CA GLY A 104 0.21 8.45 18.40
C GLY A 104 -0.80 9.40 19.03
N LEU A 105 -2.08 9.30 18.68
CA LEU A 105 -3.13 10.07 19.35
C LEU A 105 -3.22 9.73 20.83
N TYR A 106 -3.14 8.45 21.20
CA TYR A 106 -3.09 8.03 22.60
C TYR A 106 -1.92 8.71 23.32
N TYR A 107 -0.71 8.72 22.75
CA TYR A 107 0.44 9.42 23.32
C TYR A 107 0.14 10.90 23.60
N TYR A 108 -0.41 11.63 22.63
CA TYR A 108 -0.75 13.05 22.83
C TYR A 108 -1.82 13.27 23.91
N PHE A 109 -2.72 12.32 24.10
CA PHE A 109 -3.74 12.41 25.14
C PHE A 109 -3.23 12.01 26.52
N SER A 110 -2.38 10.99 26.61
CA SER A 110 -1.96 10.38 27.88
C SER A 110 -0.61 10.90 28.40
N GLY A 111 0.29 11.32 27.52
CA GLY A 111 1.69 11.56 27.85
C GLY A 111 2.48 10.29 28.17
N ASP A 112 1.99 9.12 27.75
CA ASP A 112 2.60 7.82 28.06
C ASP A 112 3.80 7.52 27.14
N ASP A 113 4.99 7.86 27.61
CA ASP A 113 6.25 7.64 26.87
C ASP A 113 6.54 6.16 26.56
N SER A 114 5.86 5.19 27.21
CA SER A 114 6.11 3.76 26.98
C SER A 114 5.76 3.30 25.56
N VAL A 115 4.95 4.08 24.83
CA VAL A 115 4.56 3.76 23.45
C VAL A 115 5.54 4.30 22.40
N LEU A 116 6.42 5.24 22.78
CA LEU A 116 7.35 5.89 21.85
C LEU A 116 8.25 4.92 21.10
N PRO A 117 8.86 3.89 21.72
CA PRO A 117 9.71 2.94 20.99
C PRO A 117 8.95 2.17 19.89
N ALA A 118 7.65 1.91 20.06
CA ALA A 118 6.84 1.26 19.03
C ALA A 118 6.49 2.22 17.88
N LEU A 119 6.22 3.50 18.21
CA LEU A 119 5.99 4.55 17.22
C LEU A 119 7.25 4.85 16.40
N GLU A 120 8.44 4.81 17.01
CA GLU A 120 9.72 5.02 16.34
C GLU A 120 9.96 3.93 15.28
N ARG A 121 9.87 2.65 15.67
CA ARG A 121 9.98 1.52 14.73
C ARG A 121 8.96 1.59 13.59
N ALA A 122 7.74 2.03 13.88
CA ALA A 122 6.72 2.20 12.85
C ALA A 122 7.01 3.37 11.92
N THR A 123 7.61 4.45 12.45
CA THR A 123 8.09 5.57 11.64
C THR A 123 9.18 5.10 10.68
N ASP A 124 10.16 4.34 11.17
CA ASP A 124 11.21 3.73 10.32
C ASP A 124 10.62 2.83 9.24
N PHE A 125 9.64 2.00 9.60
CA PHE A 125 8.91 1.16 8.64
C PHE A 125 8.27 2.00 7.54
N HIS A 126 7.58 3.08 7.88
CA HIS A 126 6.92 3.95 6.90
C HIS A 126 7.88 4.78 6.05
N ILE A 127 9.01 5.19 6.61
CA ILE A 127 10.09 5.81 5.84
C ILE A 127 10.68 4.81 4.85
N ARG A 128 10.84 3.53 5.21
CA ARG A 128 11.30 2.51 4.27
C ARG A 128 10.30 2.24 3.15
N TYR A 129 9.03 2.03 3.48
CA TYR A 129 8.00 1.55 2.55
C TYR A 129 7.13 2.66 1.94
N THR A 130 7.79 3.71 1.46
CA THR A 130 7.16 4.84 0.77
C THR A 130 7.93 5.21 -0.48
N TYR A 131 7.22 5.31 -1.60
CA TYR A 131 7.75 5.73 -2.89
C TYR A 131 8.31 7.16 -2.81
N PRO A 132 9.20 7.56 -3.75
CA PRO A 132 9.74 8.91 -3.79
C PRO A 132 8.71 10.03 -4.04
N ASP A 133 7.44 9.70 -4.31
CA ASP A 133 6.32 10.65 -4.41
C ASP A 133 5.37 10.65 -3.20
N GLY A 134 5.73 9.95 -2.12
CA GLY A 134 4.94 9.90 -0.88
C GLY A 134 3.81 8.87 -0.85
N ARG A 135 3.62 8.08 -1.92
CA ARG A 135 2.65 6.98 -1.92
C ARG A 135 3.23 5.75 -1.23
N LEU A 136 2.38 4.95 -0.59
CA LEU A 136 2.81 3.75 0.11
C LEU A 136 3.16 2.63 -0.88
N VAL A 137 4.25 1.91 -0.59
CA VAL A 137 4.65 0.73 -1.38
C VAL A 137 3.67 -0.41 -1.15
N GLU A 138 3.04 -0.89 -2.21
CA GLU A 138 1.97 -1.88 -2.14
C GLU A 138 2.45 -3.33 -2.30
N THR A 139 3.69 -3.55 -2.76
CA THR A 139 4.21 -4.88 -3.12
C THR A 139 4.15 -5.86 -1.94
N ILE A 140 4.41 -5.37 -0.72
CA ILE A 140 4.35 -6.16 0.52
C ILE A 140 2.97 -6.15 1.19
N ASP A 141 2.02 -5.35 0.69
CA ASP A 141 0.69 -5.16 1.27
C ASP A 141 -0.21 -6.38 0.98
N GLY A 142 -0.77 -6.99 2.03
CA GLY A 142 -1.64 -8.16 1.91
C GLY A 142 -3.13 -7.88 2.08
N ARG A 143 -3.54 -6.60 2.06
CA ARG A 143 -4.92 -6.20 2.39
C ARG A 143 -5.55 -5.35 1.30
N VAL A 144 -4.78 -4.42 0.74
CA VAL A 144 -5.27 -3.46 -0.26
C VAL A 144 -4.28 -3.34 -1.41
N LYS A 145 -4.78 -2.73 -2.49
CA LYS A 145 -3.99 -2.43 -3.68
C LYS A 145 -3.30 -1.07 -3.56
N TYR A 146 -2.52 -0.74 -4.58
CA TYR A 146 -1.97 0.60 -4.73
C TYR A 146 -3.06 1.66 -4.67
N HIS A 147 -2.82 2.70 -3.88
CA HIS A 147 -3.64 3.90 -3.88
C HIS A 147 -2.83 5.05 -4.47
N ASP A 148 -3.33 5.64 -5.53
CA ASP A 148 -2.73 6.79 -6.20
C ASP A 148 -3.00 8.09 -5.42
N ARG A 149 -2.55 8.14 -4.16
CA ARG A 149 -2.63 9.31 -3.28
C ARG A 149 -1.66 9.17 -2.11
N VAL A 150 -1.14 10.30 -1.64
CA VAL A 150 -0.42 10.35 -0.37
C VAL A 150 -1.36 9.98 0.79
N ASN A 151 -0.94 9.03 1.62
CA ASN A 151 -1.68 8.63 2.82
C ASN A 151 -1.45 9.65 3.95
N VAL A 152 -2.53 10.18 4.54
CA VAL A 152 -2.50 11.21 5.60
C VAL A 152 -2.64 10.67 7.03
N HIS A 153 -2.71 9.36 7.21
CA HIS A 153 -2.80 8.73 8.52
C HIS A 153 -1.42 8.65 9.19
N GLY A 154 -1.37 8.85 10.51
CA GLY A 154 -0.15 8.64 11.30
C GLY A 154 0.82 9.83 11.33
N TRP A 155 0.57 10.90 10.57
CA TRP A 155 1.52 12.01 10.45
C TRP A 155 1.89 12.67 11.77
N SER A 156 0.92 12.88 12.66
CA SER A 156 1.21 13.43 14.00
C SER A 156 2.08 12.49 14.85
N ALA A 157 2.02 11.18 14.62
CA ALA A 157 2.85 10.22 15.33
C ALA A 157 4.27 10.19 14.75
N PHE A 158 4.39 10.24 13.41
CA PHE A 158 5.69 10.32 12.74
C PHE A 158 6.47 11.58 13.17
N SER A 159 5.79 12.73 13.32
CA SER A 159 6.43 14.00 13.71
C SER A 159 7.03 14.01 15.13
N LEU A 160 6.85 12.96 15.92
CA LEU A 160 7.50 12.81 17.22
C LEU A 160 9.03 12.64 17.10
N PHE A 161 9.51 12.13 15.96
CA PHE A 161 10.93 11.78 15.75
C PHE A 161 11.59 12.74 14.74
N PRO A 162 12.89 13.04 14.86
CA PRO A 162 13.58 13.94 13.93
C PRO A 162 13.47 13.52 12.47
N GLN A 163 13.72 12.25 12.16
CA GLN A 163 13.59 11.73 10.81
C GLN A 163 12.12 11.71 10.35
N GLY A 164 11.20 11.43 11.27
CA GLY A 164 9.76 11.45 11.01
C GLY A 164 9.20 12.85 10.74
N ARG A 165 9.76 13.92 11.31
CA ARG A 165 9.40 15.31 10.96
C ARG A 165 9.76 15.63 9.52
N ARG A 166 10.97 15.27 9.07
CA ARG A 166 11.37 15.43 7.66
C ARG A 166 10.45 14.63 6.74
N TYR A 167 10.14 13.39 7.13
CA TYR A 167 9.23 12.53 6.40
C TYR A 167 7.83 13.15 6.25
N VAL A 168 7.26 13.69 7.33
CA VAL A 168 5.94 14.35 7.27
C VAL A 168 5.95 15.58 6.38
N ASN A 169 7.00 16.40 6.40
CA ASN A 169 7.12 17.55 5.48
C ASN A 169 7.19 17.10 4.02
N PHE A 170 7.98 16.08 3.73
CA PHE A 170 8.01 15.45 2.42
C PHE A 170 6.62 14.96 1.98
N LEU A 171 5.88 14.27 2.85
CA LEU A 171 4.51 13.82 2.53
C LEU A 171 3.54 14.99 2.35
N PHE A 172 3.66 16.03 3.17
CA PHE A 172 2.81 17.22 3.12
C PHE A 172 2.97 17.97 1.79
N ASP A 173 4.21 18.14 1.31
CA ASP A 173 4.51 18.78 0.04
C ASP A 173 3.91 18.03 -1.16
N HIS A 174 4.04 16.69 -1.17
CA HIS A 174 3.46 15.84 -2.20
C HIS A 174 1.93 15.84 -2.15
N TRP A 175 1.35 15.77 -0.94
CA TRP A 175 -0.09 15.84 -0.75
C TRP A 175 -0.65 17.18 -1.23
N LEU A 176 0.03 18.31 -0.96
CA LEU A 176 -0.36 19.62 -1.49
C LEU A 176 -0.25 19.67 -3.01
N ALA A 177 0.75 19.04 -3.62
CA ALA A 177 0.88 18.94 -5.07
C ALA A 177 -0.26 18.14 -5.69
N ASP A 178 -0.55 16.94 -5.15
CA ASP A 178 -1.69 16.10 -5.56
C ASP A 178 -3.00 16.88 -5.48
N ARG A 179 -3.23 17.61 -4.38
CA ARG A 179 -4.43 18.43 -4.18
C ARG A 179 -4.53 19.56 -5.20
N ARG A 180 -3.42 20.22 -5.56
CA ARG A 180 -3.42 21.28 -6.59
C ARG A 180 -3.77 20.71 -7.96
N ALA A 181 -3.31 19.50 -8.28
CA ALA A 181 -3.64 18.81 -9.52
C ALA A 181 -5.09 18.28 -9.55
N HIS A 182 -5.64 17.92 -8.38
CA HIS A 182 -6.98 17.34 -8.24
C HIS A 182 -7.85 18.19 -7.28
N PRO A 183 -8.36 19.36 -7.72
CA PRO A 183 -9.07 20.29 -6.85
C PRO A 183 -10.47 19.81 -6.43
N LEU A 184 -11.00 18.76 -7.08
CA LEU A 184 -12.30 18.19 -6.76
C LEU A 184 -12.19 17.19 -5.60
N PRO A 185 -13.23 17.06 -4.76
CA PRO A 185 -13.23 16.09 -3.68
C PRO A 185 -13.06 14.66 -4.20
N HIS A 186 -12.18 13.89 -3.57
CA HIS A 186 -12.06 12.46 -3.86
C HIS A 186 -13.27 11.74 -3.25
N LEU A 187 -14.17 11.27 -4.12
CA LEU A 187 -15.32 10.46 -3.72
C LEU A 187 -14.98 8.99 -3.96
N THR A 188 -15.06 8.17 -2.93
CA THR A 188 -15.08 6.71 -3.09
C THR A 188 -16.53 6.25 -3.14
N TYR A 189 -16.79 5.21 -3.93
CA TYR A 189 -18.13 4.65 -4.09
C TYR A 189 -18.10 3.17 -3.73
N ASN A 190 -19.09 2.73 -2.96
CA ASN A 190 -19.42 1.32 -2.80
C ASN A 190 -20.44 0.94 -3.86
N GLN A 191 -20.14 -0.10 -4.64
CA GLN A 191 -21.13 -0.70 -5.51
C GLN A 191 -22.16 -1.43 -4.66
N THR A 192 -23.42 -1.02 -4.76
CA THR A 192 -24.54 -1.70 -4.11
C THR A 192 -25.52 -2.20 -5.16
N THR A 193 -26.42 -3.11 -4.78
CA THR A 193 -27.47 -3.64 -5.66
C THR A 193 -28.38 -2.54 -6.24
N GLY A 194 -28.43 -1.36 -5.59
CA GLY A 194 -29.17 -0.18 -6.06
C GLY A 194 -28.31 0.87 -6.78
N GLY A 195 -27.09 0.53 -7.19
CA GLY A 195 -26.13 1.44 -7.82
C GLY A 195 -25.02 1.93 -6.88
N PRO A 196 -24.10 2.76 -7.39
CA PRO A 196 -22.97 3.29 -6.62
C PRO A 196 -23.47 4.24 -5.52
N LYS A 197 -23.01 4.02 -4.29
CA LYS A 197 -23.24 4.92 -3.14
C LYS A 197 -21.93 5.51 -2.68
N ILE A 198 -21.89 6.81 -2.38
CA ILE A 198 -20.70 7.46 -1.82
C ILE A 198 -20.35 6.74 -0.50
N ALA A 199 -19.18 6.12 -0.47
CA ALA A 199 -18.62 5.43 0.69
C ALA A 199 -17.80 6.39 1.56
N SER A 200 -17.05 7.29 0.92
CA SER A 200 -16.36 8.38 1.58
C SER A 200 -16.16 9.55 0.61
N GLY A 201 -15.99 10.74 1.16
CA GLY A 201 -15.62 11.94 0.39
C GLY A 201 -14.55 12.71 1.15
N GLU A 202 -13.38 12.90 0.55
CA GLU A 202 -12.32 13.73 1.11
C GLU A 202 -12.35 15.10 0.42
N TYR A 203 -12.90 16.09 1.14
CA TYR A 203 -13.15 17.46 0.64
C TYR A 203 -11.93 18.38 0.78
N GLY A 204 -10.77 17.93 0.29
CA GLY A 204 -9.52 18.70 0.28
C GLY A 204 -8.83 18.88 1.64
N LEU A 205 -9.55 18.94 2.76
CA LEU A 205 -9.00 18.93 4.12
C LEU A 205 -9.51 17.68 4.85
N SER A 206 -8.62 16.72 5.07
CA SER A 206 -8.94 15.51 5.82
C SER A 206 -8.94 15.82 7.32
N ALA A 207 -10.00 15.41 8.05
CA ALA A 207 -10.05 15.54 9.50
C ALA A 207 -8.90 14.79 10.21
N ARG A 208 -8.22 13.88 9.50
CA ARG A 208 -7.03 13.15 9.96
C ARG A 208 -5.78 14.03 10.05
N LEU A 209 -5.79 15.21 9.43
CA LEU A 209 -4.69 16.19 9.52
C LEU A 209 -4.83 17.12 10.74
N ALA A 210 -6.02 17.18 11.35
CA ALA A 210 -6.23 18.06 12.51
C ALA A 210 -5.25 17.78 13.67
N PRO A 211 -4.96 16.51 14.04
CA PRO A 211 -3.96 16.22 15.06
C PRO A 211 -2.56 16.69 14.69
N LEU A 212 -2.17 16.60 13.41
CA LEU A 212 -0.88 17.12 12.97
C LEU A 212 -0.81 18.63 13.20
N LEU A 213 -1.83 19.38 12.77
CA LEU A 213 -1.86 20.84 12.96
C LEU A 213 -1.88 21.25 14.44
N GLN A 214 -2.50 20.44 15.30
CA GLN A 214 -2.56 20.68 16.74
C GLN A 214 -1.25 20.37 17.46
N HIS A 215 -0.48 19.41 16.95
CA HIS A 215 0.67 18.82 17.64
C HIS A 215 1.97 18.87 16.84
N TYR A 216 2.04 19.69 15.77
CA TYR A 216 3.17 19.70 14.83
C TYR A 216 4.51 19.98 15.53
N ASP A 217 4.52 20.93 16.46
CA ASP A 217 5.73 21.29 17.23
C ASP A 217 6.09 20.25 18.32
N GLY A 218 5.35 19.14 18.41
CA GLY A 218 5.47 18.14 19.45
C GLY A 218 5.12 18.67 20.85
N PRO A 219 5.20 17.82 21.90
CA PRO A 219 4.89 18.23 23.27
C PRO A 219 5.86 19.28 23.83
N ASN A 220 7.02 19.50 23.20
CA ASN A 220 8.10 20.34 23.72
C ASN A 220 8.62 21.42 22.74
N GLY A 221 7.96 21.65 21.60
CA GLY A 221 8.43 22.64 20.61
C GLY A 221 9.64 22.21 19.78
N GLN A 222 9.88 20.90 19.63
CA GLN A 222 11.06 20.38 18.92
C GLN A 222 10.87 20.49 17.40
N THR A 223 11.89 21.00 16.72
CA THR A 223 11.86 21.25 15.26
C THR A 223 13.02 20.60 14.51
N ASP A 224 13.91 19.87 15.19
CA ASP A 224 15.07 19.24 14.57
C ASP A 224 14.64 18.17 13.56
N GLU A 225 15.20 18.20 12.35
CA GLU A 225 14.92 17.24 11.29
C GLU A 225 16.16 16.39 10.97
N GLU A 226 15.95 15.11 10.64
CA GLU A 226 16.97 14.22 10.09
C GLU A 226 16.60 13.78 8.68
N SER A 227 17.60 13.55 7.83
CA SER A 227 17.39 13.22 6.41
C SER A 227 16.66 11.90 6.21
N ILE A 228 15.82 11.83 5.18
CA ILE A 228 15.13 10.60 4.75
C ILE A 228 15.71 10.04 3.44
N PRO A 229 15.60 8.73 3.18
CA PRO A 229 16.08 8.12 1.94
C PRO A 229 15.45 8.73 0.66
N GLN A 230 14.17 9.11 0.71
CA GLN A 230 13.42 9.67 -0.44
C GLN A 230 14.01 10.96 -1.02
N GLU A 231 14.94 11.61 -0.32
CA GLU A 231 15.60 12.82 -0.80
C GLU A 231 16.94 12.52 -1.47
N GLN A 232 17.42 11.29 -1.34
CA GLN A 232 18.63 10.85 -2.00
C GLN A 232 18.29 10.41 -3.43
N PRO A 233 19.08 10.82 -4.44
CA PRO A 233 18.87 10.42 -5.83
C PRO A 233 19.14 8.92 -6.04
N VAL A 234 19.96 8.32 -5.17
CA VAL A 234 20.30 6.90 -5.19
C VAL A 234 20.29 6.37 -3.75
N TYR A 235 19.59 5.27 -3.51
CA TYR A 235 19.67 4.51 -2.26
C TYR A 235 19.23 3.07 -2.49
N ARG A 236 19.71 2.17 -1.62
CA ARG A 236 19.30 0.77 -1.62
C ARG A 236 19.12 0.28 -0.20
N ILE A 237 17.95 -0.23 0.12
CA ILE A 237 17.58 -0.77 1.42
C ILE A 237 17.32 -2.26 1.22
N HIS A 238 18.11 -3.09 1.90
CA HIS A 238 17.87 -4.53 1.95
C HIS A 238 17.29 -4.87 3.32
N ASP A 239 15.97 -5.07 3.37
CA ASP A 239 15.24 -5.61 4.50
C ASP A 239 15.10 -7.13 4.30
N PRO A 240 15.97 -7.95 4.92
CA PRO A 240 16.04 -9.38 4.64
C PRO A 240 14.76 -10.14 5.00
N GLU A 241 13.89 -9.56 5.83
CA GLU A 241 12.62 -10.18 6.21
C GLU A 241 11.50 -9.91 5.20
N HIS A 242 11.60 -8.82 4.42
CA HIS A 242 10.45 -8.32 3.67
C HIS A 242 10.74 -7.93 2.23
N ALA A 243 11.80 -7.18 1.95
CA ALA A 243 12.01 -6.62 0.62
C ALA A 243 13.41 -6.04 0.37
N ILE A 244 13.74 -5.92 -0.92
CA ILE A 244 14.74 -4.97 -1.40
C ILE A 244 14.01 -3.75 -1.98
N LEU A 245 14.47 -2.55 -1.60
CA LEU A 245 14.04 -1.28 -2.19
C LEU A 245 15.25 -0.58 -2.80
N HIS A 246 15.17 -0.18 -4.05
CA HIS A 246 16.30 0.42 -4.76
C HIS A 246 15.83 1.61 -5.59
N ARG A 247 16.38 2.79 -5.30
CA ARG A 247 16.25 3.98 -6.13
C ARG A 247 17.56 4.27 -6.84
N LYS A 248 17.51 4.49 -8.16
CA LYS A 248 18.64 4.94 -8.98
C LYS A 248 18.10 5.53 -10.28
N ASP A 249 18.70 6.62 -10.75
CA ASP A 249 18.40 7.22 -12.06
C ASP A 249 16.90 7.48 -12.30
N GLY A 250 16.18 8.02 -11.32
CA GLY A 250 14.74 8.30 -11.43
C GLY A 250 13.82 7.07 -11.25
N TRP A 251 14.37 5.85 -11.33
CA TRP A 251 13.67 4.60 -11.05
C TRP A 251 13.62 4.29 -9.56
N PHE A 252 12.53 3.67 -9.13
CA PHE A 252 12.40 3.00 -7.84
C PHE A 252 11.86 1.59 -8.05
N VAL A 253 12.50 0.61 -7.44
CA VAL A 253 12.15 -0.82 -7.51
C VAL A 253 11.86 -1.34 -6.10
N CYS A 254 10.81 -2.13 -5.97
CA CYS A 254 10.58 -2.97 -4.78
C CYS A 254 10.49 -4.44 -5.21
N LEU A 255 11.35 -5.27 -4.65
CA LEU A 255 11.28 -6.73 -4.74
C LEU A 255 10.86 -7.28 -3.38
N SER A 256 9.69 -7.91 -3.30
CA SER A 256 9.20 -8.52 -2.06
C SER A 256 9.85 -9.88 -1.82
N GLY A 257 10.11 -10.21 -0.57
CA GLY A 257 10.46 -11.55 -0.08
C GLY A 257 9.37 -12.15 0.81
N VAL A 258 8.22 -11.48 0.96
CA VAL A 258 7.16 -11.91 1.87
C VAL A 258 6.39 -13.10 1.26
N VAL A 259 6.50 -14.27 1.90
CA VAL A 259 5.78 -15.48 1.51
C VAL A 259 4.79 -15.87 2.59
N THR A 260 3.52 -15.97 2.21
CA THR A 260 2.45 -16.36 3.12
C THR A 260 1.47 -17.28 2.41
N PRO A 261 0.82 -18.23 3.12
CA PRO A 261 -0.31 -18.95 2.57
C PRO A 261 -1.42 -18.01 2.08
N VAL A 262 -2.27 -18.52 1.18
CA VAL A 262 -3.51 -17.84 0.78
C VAL A 262 -4.33 -17.44 2.00
N VAL A 263 -4.99 -16.28 1.92
CA VAL A 263 -5.79 -15.79 3.05
C VAL A 263 -7.21 -16.33 2.93
N GLU A 264 -7.74 -17.02 3.92
CA GLU A 264 -9.12 -17.57 3.84
C GLU A 264 -10.19 -16.46 3.83
N SER A 265 -9.93 -15.35 4.53
CA SER A 265 -10.84 -14.23 4.61
C SER A 265 -10.96 -13.49 3.27
N ARG A 266 -12.18 -13.10 2.87
CA ARG A 266 -12.39 -12.21 1.70
C ARG A 266 -11.64 -10.89 1.85
N TRP A 267 -11.34 -10.49 3.08
CA TRP A 267 -10.66 -9.24 3.37
C TRP A 267 -9.15 -9.31 3.09
N GLY A 268 -8.53 -10.47 3.02
CA GLY A 268 -7.11 -10.58 2.65
C GLY A 268 -6.89 -10.78 1.16
N GLN A 269 -5.75 -10.31 0.68
CA GLN A 269 -5.21 -10.58 -0.65
C GLN A 269 -4.18 -11.70 -0.58
N ASP A 270 -4.02 -12.46 -1.65
CA ASP A 270 -2.99 -13.50 -1.72
C ASP A 270 -1.68 -12.86 -2.18
N ARG A 271 -0.60 -13.01 -1.39
CA ARG A 271 0.70 -12.39 -1.70
C ARG A 271 1.36 -13.13 -2.87
N GLN A 272 1.16 -12.59 -4.06
CA GLN A 272 1.49 -13.22 -5.33
C GLN A 272 2.29 -12.32 -6.28
N SER A 273 2.31 -11.00 -6.03
CA SER A 273 3.08 -10.02 -6.81
C SER A 273 4.33 -9.63 -6.03
N TYR A 274 5.48 -9.91 -6.62
CA TYR A 274 6.79 -9.79 -5.97
C TYR A 274 7.66 -8.66 -6.52
N LEU A 275 7.15 -7.89 -7.48
CA LEU A 275 7.85 -6.78 -8.10
C LEU A 275 6.91 -5.58 -8.25
N SER A 276 7.38 -4.40 -7.84
CA SER A 276 6.84 -3.11 -8.28
C SER A 276 7.95 -2.22 -8.81
N ILE A 277 7.64 -1.46 -9.86
CA ILE A 277 8.56 -0.50 -10.48
C ILE A 277 7.82 0.83 -10.63
N TRP A 278 8.47 1.89 -10.19
CA TRP A 278 8.01 3.27 -10.24
C TRP A 278 9.07 4.15 -10.91
N HIS A 279 8.66 5.22 -11.57
CA HIS A 279 9.56 6.22 -12.14
C HIS A 279 9.04 7.64 -11.90
N GLU A 280 9.95 8.60 -11.69
CA GLU A 280 9.62 9.98 -11.31
C GLU A 280 8.74 10.75 -12.30
N GLU A 281 8.81 10.40 -13.59
CA GLU A 281 8.00 11.04 -14.63
C GLU A 281 6.59 10.45 -14.78
N THR A 282 6.35 9.24 -14.25
CA THR A 282 5.14 8.47 -14.58
C THR A 282 4.39 7.94 -13.36
N GLY A 283 5.01 7.91 -12.19
CA GLY A 283 4.50 7.19 -11.05
C GLY A 283 4.73 5.68 -11.18
N LEU A 284 3.82 4.89 -10.61
CA LEU A 284 3.87 3.43 -10.67
C LEU A 284 3.69 2.91 -12.11
N LEU A 285 4.54 1.98 -12.53
CA LEU A 285 4.56 1.36 -13.86
C LEU A 285 4.22 -0.12 -13.81
N VAL A 286 4.89 -0.87 -12.91
CA VAL A 286 4.69 -2.31 -12.70
C VAL A 286 4.19 -2.54 -11.28
N GLY A 287 3.27 -3.48 -11.11
CA GLY A 287 2.71 -3.88 -9.82
C GLY A 287 1.27 -3.43 -9.66
N GLY A 288 0.97 -2.71 -8.59
CA GLY A 288 -0.40 -2.34 -8.22
C GLY A 288 -0.97 -3.21 -7.09
N GLY A 289 -0.16 -4.12 -6.56
CA GLY A 289 -0.44 -4.87 -5.34
C GLY A 289 -1.09 -6.22 -5.59
N ASN A 290 -1.24 -6.93 -4.49
CA ASN A 290 -1.72 -8.31 -4.46
C ASN A 290 -3.21 -8.42 -4.81
N ALA A 291 -3.64 -9.64 -5.13
CA ALA A 291 -5.00 -9.95 -5.53
C ALA A 291 -5.44 -11.29 -4.94
N LYS A 292 -6.74 -11.55 -4.89
CA LYS A 292 -7.31 -12.76 -4.31
C LYS A 292 -7.73 -13.72 -5.41
N ASP A 293 -7.24 -14.95 -5.36
CA ASP A 293 -7.61 -16.03 -6.28
C ASP A 293 -7.51 -15.64 -7.76
N GLN A 294 -6.43 -14.92 -8.11
CA GLN A 294 -6.21 -14.40 -9.46
C GLN A 294 -4.78 -14.70 -9.93
N PRO A 295 -4.47 -15.95 -10.30
CA PRO A 295 -3.13 -16.36 -10.76
C PRO A 295 -2.58 -15.50 -11.91
N GLN A 296 -3.44 -14.91 -12.73
CA GLN A 296 -3.04 -14.00 -13.80
C GLN A 296 -2.40 -12.68 -13.33
N LEU A 297 -2.49 -12.36 -12.04
CA LEU A 297 -1.87 -11.17 -11.43
C LEU A 297 -0.66 -11.54 -10.55
N SER A 298 -0.20 -12.79 -10.56
CA SER A 298 1.02 -13.19 -9.84
C SER A 298 2.26 -12.85 -10.65
N THR A 299 3.46 -12.86 -10.03
CA THR A 299 4.73 -12.73 -10.77
C THR A 299 5.06 -13.99 -11.56
N PHE A 300 4.76 -15.17 -11.01
CA PHE A 300 4.87 -16.43 -11.72
C PHE A 300 3.63 -17.30 -11.57
N ALA A 301 3.32 -18.05 -12.62
CA ALA A 301 2.34 -19.13 -12.61
C ALA A 301 3.03 -20.40 -13.11
N VAL A 302 3.18 -21.39 -12.22
CA VAL A 302 3.93 -22.63 -12.47
C VAL A 302 2.95 -23.81 -12.53
N GLY A 303 3.05 -24.65 -13.56
CA GLY A 303 2.11 -25.73 -13.83
C GLY A 303 0.87 -25.28 -14.61
N ALA A 304 -0.14 -26.16 -14.68
CA ALA A 304 -1.40 -25.88 -15.37
C ALA A 304 -2.56 -26.71 -14.77
N GLY A 305 -3.79 -26.22 -14.90
CA GLY A 305 -4.96 -26.90 -14.35
C GLY A 305 -4.83 -27.13 -12.84
N GLU A 306 -4.97 -28.38 -12.40
CA GLU A 306 -4.89 -28.76 -10.98
C GLU A 306 -3.47 -28.63 -10.38
N THR A 307 -2.43 -28.61 -11.22
CA THR A 307 -1.04 -28.44 -10.76
C THR A 307 -0.59 -26.99 -10.72
N LEU A 308 -1.47 -26.04 -11.08
CA LEU A 308 -1.15 -24.62 -11.07
C LEU A 308 -0.76 -24.17 -9.65
N ARG A 309 0.36 -23.45 -9.57
CA ARG A 309 0.87 -22.77 -8.38
C ARG A 309 1.19 -21.33 -8.75
N TYR A 310 0.65 -20.39 -7.99
CA TYR A 310 0.90 -18.95 -8.15
C TYR A 310 1.29 -18.26 -6.83
N ILE A 311 1.25 -19.01 -5.73
CA ILE A 311 1.77 -18.63 -4.43
C ILE A 311 3.03 -19.45 -4.18
N PRO A 312 4.19 -18.82 -4.00
CA PRO A 312 5.41 -19.53 -3.69
C PRO A 312 5.41 -20.04 -2.25
N THR A 313 6.29 -20.99 -1.95
CA THR A 313 6.52 -21.53 -0.60
C THR A 313 7.80 -21.00 0.05
N THR A 314 8.71 -20.45 -0.76
CA THR A 314 9.95 -19.82 -0.30
C THR A 314 10.29 -18.60 -1.16
N ALA A 315 11.00 -17.65 -0.57
CA ALA A 315 11.60 -16.52 -1.28
C ALA A 315 13.01 -16.27 -0.76
N HIS A 316 13.92 -15.90 -1.67
CA HIS A 316 15.27 -15.49 -1.35
C HIS A 316 15.61 -14.20 -2.09
N LEU A 317 15.89 -13.14 -1.33
CA LEU A 317 16.32 -11.84 -1.84
C LEU A 317 17.84 -11.84 -2.02
N ALA A 318 18.33 -11.31 -3.14
CA ALA A 318 19.74 -11.10 -3.35
C ALA A 318 20.01 -9.78 -4.08
N THR A 319 21.19 -9.25 -3.79
CA THR A 319 21.66 -7.94 -4.22
C THR A 319 23.08 -8.12 -4.74
N GLU A 320 23.33 -7.75 -5.99
CA GLU A 320 24.67 -7.62 -6.59
C GLU A 320 24.94 -6.15 -6.96
N ALA A 321 26.11 -5.81 -7.50
CA ALA A 321 26.53 -4.41 -7.69
C ALA A 321 25.55 -3.58 -8.54
N ASP A 322 24.96 -4.19 -9.57
CA ASP A 322 24.14 -3.56 -10.61
C ASP A 322 22.70 -4.09 -10.68
N LYS A 323 22.41 -5.20 -9.99
CA LYS A 323 21.14 -5.91 -10.10
C LYS A 323 20.60 -6.40 -8.76
N ASP A 324 19.28 -6.45 -8.67
CA ASP A 324 18.52 -7.03 -7.56
C ASP A 324 17.67 -8.19 -8.04
N GLN A 325 17.46 -9.20 -7.20
CA GLN A 325 16.61 -10.33 -7.56
C GLN A 325 15.82 -10.89 -6.39
N VAL A 326 14.69 -11.51 -6.71
CA VAL A 326 14.02 -12.45 -5.83
C VAL A 326 13.89 -13.80 -6.53
N THR A 327 14.29 -14.85 -5.82
CA THR A 327 14.13 -16.23 -6.23
C THR A 327 13.00 -16.86 -5.43
N LEU A 328 11.99 -17.40 -6.12
CA LEU A 328 10.76 -17.92 -5.56
C LEU A 328 10.63 -19.43 -5.81
N GLY A 329 10.35 -20.19 -4.75
CA GLY A 329 10.12 -21.63 -4.81
C GLY A 329 8.64 -21.98 -4.96
N TYR A 330 8.32 -22.89 -5.88
CA TYR A 330 7.00 -23.47 -6.15
C TYR A 330 7.14 -24.99 -6.07
N ASP A 331 7.01 -25.55 -4.88
CA ASP A 331 7.29 -26.94 -4.56
C ASP A 331 8.74 -27.33 -4.93
N THR A 332 8.95 -28.11 -6.00
CA THR A 332 10.29 -28.50 -6.48
C THR A 332 10.83 -27.59 -7.58
N THR A 333 10.03 -26.62 -8.03
CA THR A 333 10.39 -25.68 -9.10
C THR A 333 10.83 -24.36 -8.51
N THR A 334 11.83 -23.71 -9.12
CA THR A 334 12.27 -22.38 -8.75
C THR A 334 12.13 -21.45 -9.94
N CYS A 335 11.65 -20.23 -9.70
CA CYS A 335 11.63 -19.15 -10.68
C CYS A 335 12.32 -17.92 -10.09
N THR A 336 12.97 -17.11 -10.91
CA THR A 336 13.68 -15.90 -10.47
C THR A 336 13.27 -14.72 -11.33
N VAL A 337 13.00 -13.58 -10.67
CA VAL A 337 12.91 -12.29 -11.35
C VAL A 337 14.08 -11.43 -10.87
N GLU A 338 14.83 -10.93 -11.85
CA GLU A 338 15.98 -10.04 -11.67
C GLU A 338 15.66 -8.69 -12.30
N VAL A 339 16.12 -7.61 -11.68
CA VAL A 339 15.93 -6.24 -12.14
C VAL A 339 17.27 -5.51 -12.17
N SER A 340 17.56 -4.85 -13.30
CA SER A 340 18.76 -4.02 -13.50
C SER A 340 18.36 -2.63 -13.98
N ILE A 341 18.76 -1.59 -13.25
CA ILE A 341 18.58 -0.19 -13.65
C ILE A 341 19.80 0.22 -14.48
N GLU A 342 19.63 0.20 -15.81
CA GLU A 342 20.69 0.49 -16.77
C GLU A 342 21.05 1.98 -16.77
N ASN A 343 20.03 2.84 -16.81
CA ASN A 343 20.17 4.29 -16.84
C ASN A 343 18.81 4.98 -16.58
N ALA A 344 18.77 6.31 -16.66
CA ALA A 344 17.56 7.11 -16.42
C ALA A 344 16.43 6.88 -17.43
N GLN A 345 16.69 6.20 -18.54
CA GLN A 345 15.69 5.90 -19.57
C GLN A 345 15.28 4.44 -19.57
N GLN A 346 16.09 3.51 -19.06
CA GLN A 346 15.88 2.07 -19.28
C GLN A 346 16.10 1.26 -18.01
N ILE A 347 15.19 0.29 -17.80
CA ILE A 347 15.30 -0.75 -16.80
C ILE A 347 14.99 -2.12 -17.42
N LEU A 348 15.76 -3.13 -17.04
CA LEU A 348 15.62 -4.51 -17.52
C LEU A 348 15.01 -5.38 -16.44
N ILE A 349 14.07 -6.24 -16.84
CA ILE A 349 13.42 -7.23 -15.99
C ILE A 349 13.64 -8.60 -16.62
N THR A 350 14.43 -9.45 -15.98
CA THR A 350 14.77 -10.78 -16.48
C THR A 350 14.05 -11.85 -15.68
N PHE A 351 13.17 -12.60 -16.34
CA PHE A 351 12.51 -13.78 -15.80
C PHE A 351 13.29 -15.04 -16.15
N SER A 352 13.56 -15.87 -15.15
CA SER A 352 14.12 -17.21 -15.33
C SER A 352 13.15 -18.24 -14.76
N GLY A 353 12.75 -19.20 -15.59
CA GLY A 353 11.88 -20.31 -15.21
C GLY A 353 12.64 -21.63 -15.04
N PRO A 354 11.93 -22.74 -14.78
CA PRO A 354 12.53 -24.08 -14.77
C PRO A 354 13.14 -24.45 -16.13
N ALA A 355 14.26 -25.17 -16.09
CA ALA A 355 14.84 -25.79 -17.28
C ALA A 355 14.08 -27.04 -17.77
N GLU A 356 13.18 -27.58 -16.95
CA GLU A 356 12.45 -28.85 -17.18
C GLU A 356 11.10 -28.65 -17.90
N SER A 357 10.39 -29.76 -18.16
CA SER A 357 9.07 -29.83 -18.82
C SER A 357 7.91 -29.15 -18.07
N THR A 358 8.16 -28.54 -16.92
CA THR A 358 7.13 -27.85 -16.14
C THR A 358 6.84 -26.50 -16.79
N SER A 359 5.62 -26.31 -17.30
CA SER A 359 5.18 -25.01 -17.83
C SER A 359 5.29 -23.94 -16.75
N ALA A 360 5.86 -22.78 -17.09
CA ALA A 360 5.87 -21.62 -16.22
C ALA A 360 5.63 -20.35 -17.04
N LEU A 361 4.95 -19.39 -16.44
CA LEU A 361 4.72 -18.07 -17.02
C LEU A 361 5.35 -17.01 -16.11
N GLY A 362 6.06 -16.06 -16.71
CA GLY A 362 6.44 -14.80 -16.09
C GLY A 362 5.37 -13.76 -16.41
N GLN A 363 4.93 -13.02 -15.40
CA GLN A 363 3.78 -12.13 -15.51
C GLN A 363 4.10 -10.76 -14.89
N LEU A 364 3.78 -9.69 -15.62
CA LEU A 364 3.97 -8.30 -15.20
C LEU A 364 2.65 -7.55 -15.29
N PRO A 365 1.98 -7.31 -14.15
CA PRO A 365 0.90 -6.35 -14.08
C PRO A 365 1.45 -4.93 -14.30
N LEU A 366 0.87 -4.20 -15.26
CA LEU A 366 1.25 -2.85 -15.66
C LEU A 366 0.12 -1.87 -15.33
N LYS A 367 0.49 -0.71 -14.78
CA LYS A 367 -0.45 0.36 -14.51
C LYS A 367 -0.76 1.11 -15.80
N VAL A 368 -2.00 0.97 -16.27
CA VAL A 368 -2.56 1.71 -17.40
C VAL A 368 -3.64 2.64 -16.87
N ASN A 369 -3.64 3.88 -17.34
CA ASN A 369 -4.62 4.89 -17.02
C ASN A 369 -5.75 4.84 -18.07
N PRO A 370 -6.98 4.46 -17.70
CA PRO A 370 -8.11 4.48 -18.61
C PRO A 370 -8.28 5.86 -19.27
N GLY A 371 -8.60 5.87 -20.56
CA GLY A 371 -8.70 7.10 -21.37
C GLY A 371 -7.40 7.49 -22.06
N THR A 372 -6.25 6.97 -21.62
CA THR A 372 -4.99 7.10 -22.36
C THR A 372 -4.74 5.82 -23.17
N PRO A 373 -4.68 5.87 -24.51
CA PRO A 373 -4.55 4.66 -25.33
C PRO A 373 -3.16 4.01 -25.21
N LEU A 374 -3.08 2.75 -25.62
CA LEU A 374 -1.81 2.07 -25.91
C LEU A 374 -1.43 2.31 -27.38
N GLN A 375 -0.18 2.61 -27.65
CA GLN A 375 0.37 2.76 -29.00
C GLN A 375 1.35 1.63 -29.30
N SER A 376 1.38 1.12 -30.53
CA SER A 376 2.29 0.05 -30.94
C SER A 376 3.36 0.50 -31.94
N ALA A 377 4.37 -0.34 -32.14
CA ALA A 377 5.39 -0.16 -33.16
C ALA A 377 4.84 -0.11 -34.60
N THR A 378 3.70 -0.78 -34.82
CA THR A 378 2.99 -0.78 -36.10
C THR A 378 2.21 0.50 -36.37
N GLY A 379 2.20 1.45 -35.43
CA GLY A 379 1.42 2.70 -35.50
C GLY A 379 -0.05 2.53 -35.14
N ALA A 380 -0.46 1.36 -34.65
CA ALA A 380 -1.83 1.13 -34.18
C ALA A 380 -2.04 1.78 -32.80
N SER A 381 -3.28 2.16 -32.54
CA SER A 381 -3.71 2.72 -31.26
C SER A 381 -4.87 1.91 -30.70
N TYR A 382 -4.73 1.48 -29.45
CA TYR A 382 -5.69 0.63 -28.75
C TYR A 382 -6.33 1.40 -27.59
N PRO A 383 -7.67 1.56 -27.57
CA PRO A 383 -8.36 2.28 -26.51
C PRO A 383 -8.37 1.51 -25.19
N THR A 384 -8.35 2.23 -24.07
CA THR A 384 -8.26 1.65 -22.71
C THR A 384 -9.53 1.81 -21.86
N GLU A 385 -10.57 2.48 -22.39
CA GLU A 385 -11.87 2.69 -21.73
C GLU A 385 -12.82 1.48 -21.91
N GLN A 386 -12.49 0.32 -21.33
CA GLN A 386 -13.29 -0.93 -21.33
C GLN A 386 -13.16 -1.85 -22.57
N THR A 387 -12.24 -1.57 -23.50
CA THR A 387 -12.00 -2.50 -24.60
C THR A 387 -11.17 -3.69 -24.11
N LYS A 388 -11.67 -4.92 -24.31
CA LYS A 388 -10.87 -6.13 -24.09
C LYS A 388 -9.79 -6.23 -25.15
N LEU A 389 -8.55 -6.33 -24.73
CA LEU A 389 -7.37 -6.48 -25.56
C LEU A 389 -6.66 -7.79 -25.19
N ASP A 390 -6.29 -8.56 -26.21
CA ASP A 390 -5.38 -9.70 -26.15
C ASP A 390 -4.41 -9.49 -27.31
N LEU A 391 -3.24 -8.93 -27.01
CA LEU A 391 -2.28 -8.45 -27.99
C LEU A 391 -1.00 -9.25 -27.87
N ASP A 392 -0.66 -10.05 -28.89
CA ASP A 392 0.65 -10.70 -28.97
C ASP A 392 1.74 -9.73 -29.45
N ALA A 393 2.99 -10.06 -29.12
CA ALA A 393 4.17 -9.25 -29.45
C ALA A 393 4.32 -8.98 -30.96
N ASP A 394 3.97 -9.95 -31.81
CA ASP A 394 4.08 -9.84 -33.27
C ASP A 394 3.06 -8.85 -33.83
N THR A 395 1.82 -8.89 -33.34
CA THR A 395 0.73 -7.99 -33.73
C THR A 395 1.06 -6.53 -33.44
N VAL A 396 1.76 -6.25 -32.34
CA VAL A 396 2.14 -4.89 -31.94
C VAL A 396 3.51 -4.47 -32.49
N GLY A 397 4.23 -5.36 -33.17
CA GLY A 397 5.56 -5.10 -33.71
C GLY A 397 6.64 -4.95 -32.64
N GLY A 398 6.49 -5.63 -31.50
CA GLY A 398 7.51 -5.78 -30.46
C GLY A 398 7.48 -4.77 -29.31
N TRP A 399 6.68 -3.70 -29.37
CA TRP A 399 6.52 -2.81 -28.21
C TRP A 399 5.14 -2.17 -28.12
N LEU A 400 4.76 -1.82 -26.88
CA LEU A 400 3.61 -1.00 -26.55
C LEU A 400 4.03 0.21 -25.72
N GLN A 401 3.45 1.38 -26.00
CA GLN A 401 3.69 2.63 -25.28
C GLN A 401 2.38 3.12 -24.66
N HIS A 402 2.47 3.61 -23.42
CA HIS A 402 1.38 4.26 -22.70
C HIS A 402 1.90 5.56 -22.09
N GLY A 403 1.35 6.70 -22.52
CA GLY A 403 1.85 8.01 -22.09
C GLY A 403 3.36 8.13 -22.36
N ARG A 404 4.14 8.32 -21.28
CA ARG A 404 5.60 8.51 -21.30
C ARG A 404 6.41 7.24 -21.09
N TRP A 405 5.81 6.07 -21.04
CA TRP A 405 6.57 4.82 -20.89
C TRP A 405 6.26 3.82 -22.01
N ARG A 406 7.26 2.99 -22.33
CA ARG A 406 7.19 1.93 -23.33
C ARG A 406 7.65 0.62 -22.73
N ILE A 407 6.97 -0.46 -23.08
CA ILE A 407 7.37 -1.83 -22.80
C ILE A 407 7.74 -2.53 -24.10
N HIS A 408 8.94 -3.12 -24.14
CA HIS A 408 9.35 -4.03 -25.21
C HIS A 408 8.92 -5.44 -24.85
N MET A 409 8.08 -6.00 -25.70
CA MET A 409 7.45 -7.30 -25.53
C MET A 409 8.39 -8.37 -26.09
N PRO A 410 8.85 -9.33 -25.26
CA PRO A 410 9.61 -10.48 -25.75
C PRO A 410 8.81 -11.29 -26.77
N PRO A 411 9.49 -12.05 -27.66
CA PRO A 411 8.81 -13.02 -28.52
C PRO A 411 7.88 -13.94 -27.72
N GLU A 412 6.77 -14.34 -28.32
CA GLU A 412 5.75 -15.23 -27.71
C GLU A 412 5.03 -14.67 -26.49
N SER A 413 5.34 -13.43 -26.08
CA SER A 413 4.59 -12.76 -25.03
C SER A 413 3.28 -12.14 -25.55
N ARG A 414 2.34 -11.95 -24.63
CA ARG A 414 1.04 -11.33 -24.89
C ARG A 414 0.67 -10.35 -23.78
N LEU A 415 -0.12 -9.34 -24.11
CA LEU A 415 -0.65 -8.36 -23.15
C LEU A 415 -2.17 -8.45 -23.07
N LEU A 416 -2.69 -8.56 -21.84
CA LEU A 416 -4.10 -8.68 -21.53
C LEU A 416 -4.62 -7.43 -20.84
N TRP A 417 -5.70 -6.84 -21.35
CA TRP A 417 -6.35 -5.68 -20.74
C TRP A 417 -7.88 -5.75 -20.94
N PRO A 418 -8.68 -5.22 -19.99
CA PRO A 418 -8.35 -4.98 -18.59
C PRO A 418 -8.41 -6.29 -17.78
N VAL A 419 -7.48 -6.47 -16.84
CA VAL A 419 -7.60 -7.48 -15.79
C VAL A 419 -8.05 -6.78 -14.50
N ALA A 420 -9.35 -6.84 -14.22
CA ALA A 420 -9.92 -6.26 -13.01
C ALA A 420 -9.49 -7.07 -11.77
N PRO A 421 -8.94 -6.43 -10.74
CA PRO A 421 -8.53 -7.15 -9.54
C PRO A 421 -9.71 -7.45 -8.63
N PHE A 422 -9.50 -8.35 -7.67
CA PHE A 422 -10.49 -8.60 -6.63
C PHE A 422 -10.67 -7.40 -5.70
N ASN A 423 -11.92 -6.93 -5.56
CA ASN A 423 -12.34 -5.90 -4.62
C ASN A 423 -13.26 -6.50 -3.54
N PRO A 424 -12.84 -6.53 -2.26
CA PRO A 424 -13.64 -7.12 -1.19
C PRO A 424 -14.95 -6.38 -0.90
N TYR A 425 -15.08 -5.12 -1.32
CA TYR A 425 -16.27 -4.29 -1.13
C TYR A 425 -17.29 -4.41 -2.28
N ALA A 426 -16.90 -4.97 -3.42
CA ALA A 426 -17.79 -5.20 -4.55
C ALA A 426 -18.55 -6.53 -4.37
N ALA A 427 -19.86 -6.52 -4.67
CA ALA A 427 -20.70 -7.70 -4.53
C ALA A 427 -20.24 -8.88 -5.41
N ASP A 428 -19.85 -8.57 -6.65
CA ASP A 428 -19.28 -9.50 -7.64
C ASP A 428 -17.77 -9.70 -7.48
N GLY A 429 -17.14 -8.96 -6.55
CA GLY A 429 -15.70 -9.00 -6.31
C GLY A 429 -14.87 -8.26 -7.36
N ALA A 430 -15.46 -7.58 -8.34
CA ALA A 430 -14.68 -6.89 -9.38
C ALA A 430 -14.26 -5.48 -8.94
N GLY A 431 -12.97 -5.18 -9.05
CA GLY A 431 -12.42 -3.84 -8.91
C GLY A 431 -12.85 -2.92 -10.06
N PRO A 432 -12.89 -1.60 -9.80
CA PRO A 432 -13.19 -0.62 -10.84
C PRO A 432 -12.08 -0.58 -11.91
N LEU A 433 -12.38 -0.04 -13.10
CA LEU A 433 -11.45 -0.04 -14.24
C LEU A 433 -10.15 0.71 -13.93
N GLU A 434 -10.21 1.73 -13.08
CA GLU A 434 -9.08 2.52 -12.62
C GLU A 434 -8.07 1.71 -11.79
N GLU A 435 -8.50 0.60 -11.19
CA GLU A 435 -7.67 -0.37 -10.46
C GLU A 435 -7.25 -1.57 -11.34
N ALA A 436 -7.73 -1.66 -12.58
CA ALA A 436 -7.36 -2.73 -13.49
C ALA A 436 -5.88 -2.65 -13.90
N ALA A 437 -5.28 -3.80 -14.18
CA ALA A 437 -3.94 -3.91 -14.72
C ALA A 437 -3.96 -4.40 -16.16
N ALA A 438 -2.98 -3.96 -16.95
CA ALA A 438 -2.61 -4.63 -18.19
C ALA A 438 -1.57 -5.69 -17.84
N VAL A 439 -1.79 -6.96 -18.15
CA VAL A 439 -0.88 -8.03 -17.75
C VAL A 439 -0.08 -8.48 -18.97
N LEU A 440 1.22 -8.22 -18.96
CA LEU A 440 2.14 -8.91 -19.86
C LEU A 440 2.35 -10.33 -19.33
N VAL A 441 2.19 -11.32 -20.20
CA VAL A 441 2.40 -12.74 -19.92
C VAL A 441 3.47 -13.24 -20.89
N ALA A 442 4.56 -13.79 -20.36
CA ALA A 442 5.64 -14.38 -21.14
C ALA A 442 5.82 -15.87 -20.75
N PRO A 443 5.77 -16.80 -21.71
CA PRO A 443 6.12 -18.19 -21.44
C PRO A 443 7.60 -18.31 -21.06
N LEU A 444 7.90 -19.09 -20.03
CA LEU A 444 9.27 -19.34 -19.57
C LEU A 444 9.71 -20.74 -19.97
N GLY A 445 10.97 -20.84 -20.41
CA GLY A 445 11.63 -22.10 -20.72
C GLY A 445 13.06 -22.09 -20.17
N ALA A 446 13.94 -22.87 -20.82
CA ALA A 446 15.33 -23.01 -20.38
C ALA A 446 16.17 -21.73 -20.49
N ALA A 447 15.82 -20.84 -21.43
CA ALA A 447 16.46 -19.55 -21.58
C ALA A 447 15.68 -18.48 -20.78
N PRO A 448 16.37 -17.54 -20.11
CA PRO A 448 15.73 -16.39 -19.50
C PRO A 448 15.02 -15.50 -20.54
N VAL A 449 13.96 -14.83 -20.10
CA VAL A 449 13.19 -13.87 -20.89
C VAL A 449 13.38 -12.48 -20.29
N THR A 450 13.91 -11.54 -21.06
CA THR A 450 14.12 -10.17 -20.60
C THR A 450 13.10 -9.22 -21.22
N VAL A 451 12.41 -8.48 -20.36
CA VAL A 451 11.51 -7.38 -20.70
C VAL A 451 12.25 -6.07 -20.47
N THR A 452 12.16 -5.13 -21.43
CA THR A 452 12.71 -3.78 -21.26
C THR A 452 11.57 -2.80 -21.05
N LEU A 453 11.67 -1.97 -20.00
CA LEU A 453 10.84 -0.78 -19.83
C LEU A 453 11.68 0.45 -20.13
N GLU A 454 11.07 1.38 -20.86
CA GLU A 454 11.71 2.63 -21.25
C GLU A 454 10.85 3.84 -20.91
N ILE A 455 11.49 4.92 -20.50
CA ILE A 455 10.89 6.25 -20.43
C ILE A 455 11.12 6.97 -21.76
N VAL A 456 10.03 7.40 -22.37
CA VAL A 456 10.02 8.10 -23.66
C VAL A 456 9.97 9.60 -23.37
N ALA A 457 10.85 10.34 -24.05
CA ALA A 457 10.85 11.80 -23.99
C ALA A 457 9.49 12.38 -24.39
N ALA A 458 9.09 13.45 -23.72
CA ALA A 458 7.83 14.15 -23.94
C ALA A 458 7.70 14.78 -25.35
#